data_AF-A0A2H9LXJ5-F1
#
_entry.id   AF-A0A2H9LXJ5-F1
#
_cell.length_a   1.000
_cell.length_b   1.000
_cell.length_c   1.000
_cell.angle_alpha   90.00
_cell.angle_beta   90.00
_cell.angle_gamma   90.00
#
_symmetry.space_group_name_H-M   'P 1'
#
loop_
_entity.id
_entity.type
_entity.pdbx_description
1 polymer ?
#
loop_
_entity_poly.entity_id
_entity_poly.type
_entity_poly.pdbx_seq_one_letter_code
_entity_poly.pdbx_strand_id
1 'polypeptide(L)' 'MILHAGHGEFERVVIAPGDVDDAFFIGFDAFNVAEHFQLPVLVV' A
#
# COMPACT_ATOMS: atom_id res chain seq x y z
N MET A 1 -3.36 -7.15 11.03
CA MET A 1 -4.78 -7.32 10.64
C MET A 1 -5.03 -7.02 9.16
N ILE A 2 -4.30 -6.07 8.55
CA ILE A 2 -4.59 -5.54 7.21
C ILE A 2 -4.27 -6.52 6.05
N LEU A 3 -3.20 -7.33 6.18
CA LEU A 3 -2.84 -8.35 5.19
C LEU A 3 -3.95 -9.38 4.91
N HIS A 4 -4.82 -9.63 5.90
CA HIS A 4 -5.89 -10.63 5.83
C HIS A 4 -7.29 -10.01 5.82
N ALA A 5 -7.41 -8.71 5.53
CA ALA A 5 -8.70 -8.03 5.56
C ALA A 5 -9.55 -8.38 4.33
N GLY A 6 -10.78 -8.85 4.52
CA GLY A 6 -11.74 -9.17 3.44
C GLY A 6 -11.91 -10.68 3.18
N HIS A 7 -13.02 -11.06 2.56
CA HIS A 7 -13.39 -12.45 2.28
C HIS A 7 -12.79 -12.98 0.97
N GLY A 8 -11.86 -13.93 1.06
CA GLY A 8 -11.19 -14.56 -0.09
C GLY A 8 -9.69 -14.24 -0.13
N GLU A 9 -9.00 -14.73 -1.15
CA GLU A 9 -7.60 -14.39 -1.41
C GLU A 9 -7.51 -13.35 -2.52
N PHE A 10 -6.86 -12.23 -2.23
CA PHE A 10 -6.60 -11.15 -3.18
C PHE A 10 -5.25 -10.52 -2.87
N GLU A 11 -4.54 -10.23 -3.96
CA GLU A 11 -3.26 -9.57 -3.94
C GLU A 11 -3.44 -8.12 -3.49
N ARG A 12 -2.61 -7.69 -2.54
CA ARG A 12 -2.56 -6.32 -2.04
C ARG A 12 -1.16 -6.01 -1.57
N VAL A 13 -0.78 -4.74 -1.63
CA VAL A 13 0.47 -4.23 -1.08
C VAL A 13 0.18 -3.43 0.18
N VAL A 14 1.02 -3.58 1.20
CA VAL A 14 0.96 -2.81 2.44
C VAL A 14 2.30 -2.12 2.64
N ILE A 15 2.29 -0.79 2.82
CA ILE A 15 3.49 0.02 3.01
C ILE A 15 3.36 0.74 4.35
N ALA A 16 4.41 0.67 5.18
CA ALA A 16 4.50 1.35 6.46
C ALA A 16 5.73 2.27 6.45
N PRO A 17 5.57 3.61 6.40
CA PRO A 17 6.69 4.54 6.45
C PRO A 17 7.44 4.43 7.78
N GLY A 18 8.77 4.57 7.74
CA GLY A 18 9.60 4.54 8.94
C GLY A 18 9.68 5.88 9.67
N ASP A 19 9.52 6.98 8.93
CA ASP A 19 9.58 8.35 9.44
C ASP A 19 8.68 9.33 8.66
N VAL A 20 8.76 10.61 9.02
CA VAL A 20 7.93 11.67 8.44
C VAL A 20 8.31 11.99 7.00
N ASP A 21 9.59 11.89 6.66
CA ASP A 21 10.07 12.16 5.30
C ASP A 21 9.61 11.05 4.36
N ASP A 22 9.73 9.79 4.79
CA ASP A 22 9.17 8.63 4.11
C ASP A 22 7.67 8.82 3.86
N ALA A 23 6.91 9.18 4.90
CA ALA A 23 5.45 9.35 4.80
C ALA A 23 5.04 10.41 3.78
N PHE A 24 5.86 11.45 3.57
CA PHE A 24 5.60 12.48 2.58
C PHE A 24 5.71 11.93 1.14
N PHE A 25 6.74 11.14 0.85
CA PHE A 25 6.96 10.59 -0.49
C PHE A 25 6.12 9.35 -0.78
N ILE A 26 5.75 8.58 0.25
CA ILE A 26 5.06 7.29 0.11
C ILE A 26 3.71 7.38 -0.60
N GLY A 27 3.04 8.53 -0.51
CA GLY A 27 1.78 8.74 -1.21
C GLY A 27 1.94 8.60 -2.72
N PHE A 28 2.97 9.24 -3.28
CA PHE A 28 3.25 9.19 -4.73
C PHE A 28 3.63 7.77 -5.17
N ASP A 29 4.53 7.12 -4.42
CA ASP A 29 4.96 5.76 -4.72
C ASP A 29 3.81 4.75 -4.61
N ALA A 30 2.93 4.90 -3.61
CA ALA A 30 1.76 4.06 -3.45
C ALA A 30 0.81 4.15 -4.66
N PHE A 31 0.59 5.34 -5.22
CA PHE A 31 -0.20 5.51 -6.44
C PHE A 31 0.48 4.87 -7.65
N ASN A 32 1.79 5.05 -7.82
CA ASN A 32 2.54 4.44 -8.92
C ASN A 32 2.50 2.90 -8.87
N VAL A 33 2.65 2.32 -7.67
CA VAL A 33 2.54 0.87 -7.47
C VAL A 33 1.12 0.39 -7.77
N ALA A 34 0.10 1.11 -7.29
CA ALA A 34 -1.30 0.76 -7.56
C ALA A 34 -1.61 0.78 -9.06
N GLU A 35 -1.12 1.79 -9.79
CA GLU A 35 -1.33 1.91 -11.23
C GLU A 35 -0.54 0.85 -12.02
N HIS A 36 0.70 0.56 -11.63
CA HIS A 36 1.52 -0.41 -12.34
C HIS A 36 0.98 -1.84 -12.21
N PHE A 37 0.59 -2.24 -11.01
CA PHE A 37 0.15 -3.61 -10.72
C PHE A 37 -1.37 -3.79 -10.72
N GLN A 38 -2.12 -2.70 -10.88
CA GLN A 38 -3.60 -2.71 -10.90
C GLN A 38 -4.21 -3.42 -9.68
N LEU A 39 -3.65 -3.16 -8.50
CA LEU A 39 -4.05 -3.79 -7.24
C LEU A 39 -4.11 -2.79 -6.08
N PRO A 40 -4.83 -3.10 -4.99
CA PRO A 40 -4.92 -2.21 -3.84
C PRO A 40 -3.57 -2.05 -3.12
N VAL A 41 -3.19 -0.80 -2.86
CA VAL A 41 -2.04 -0.43 -2.03
C VAL A 41 -2.54 0.29 -0.77
N LEU A 42 -2.13 -0.20 0.40
CA LEU A 42 -2.57 0.30 1.71
C LEU A 42 -1.37 0.91 2.43
N VAL A 43 -1.48 2.18 2.84
CA VAL A 43 -0.46 2.88 3.64
C VAL A 43 -0.94 2.94 5.09
N VAL A 44 -0.08 2.52 6.04
CA VAL A 44 -0.44 2.30 7.45
C VAL A 44 0.53 2.94 8.43
#